data_AF-A0A1A0V7R8-F1
#
_entry.id   AF-A0A1A0V7R8-F1
#
_cell.length_a   1.000
_cell.length_b   1.000
_cell.length_c   1.000
_cell.angle_alpha   90.00
_cell.angle_beta   90.00
_cell.angle_gamma   90.00
#
_symmetry.space_group_name_H-M   'P 1'
#
loop_
_entity.id
_entity.type
_entity.pdbx_description
1 polymer ?
#
loop_
_entity_poly.entity_id
_entity_poly.type
_entity_poly.pdbx_seq_one_letter_code
_entity_poly.pdbx_strand_id
1 'polypeptide(L)'
;MSDQKLKALCCTCGSVRTCRRPRNHRSENYWLAGPINRDWHRETGDLKCQECGRVTTHAIILPEGDRFRDHAEMMQRVATGNGHGHFNAEQLVEVRRKYNQGQLRNPKLCHLWYGSDAQEDWDAGRRETTSLCGRKVKLHRDPSSYGPSRADESDDSQIAPQEVRDQEYEDPETGLSWQWMECVDCLRVWHLELLRQRREVLLPKLTQFLVDLIEDKNGGYPKRFELPIVNGLIEALENAYAGRSAVKAKDATR
;
A
#
# COMPACT_ATOMS: atom_id res chain seq x y z
N MET A 1 27.37 24.00 -1.01
CA MET A 1 26.95 22.59 -1.17
C MET A 1 27.97 21.73 -0.44
N SER A 2 27.55 21.02 0.61
CA SER A 2 28.44 20.37 1.56
C SER A 2 29.39 19.38 0.89
N ASP A 3 30.61 19.27 1.41
CA ASP A 3 31.68 18.34 0.99
C ASP A 3 31.36 16.86 1.33
N GLN A 4 30.07 16.55 1.46
CA GLN A 4 29.58 15.29 2.00
C GLN A 4 29.75 14.18 0.97
N LYS A 5 30.39 13.08 1.39
CA LYS A 5 30.47 11.87 0.58
C LYS A 5 29.09 11.22 0.55
N LEU A 6 28.46 11.20 -0.62
CA LEU A 6 27.21 10.50 -0.88
C LEU A 6 27.49 9.04 -1.24
N LYS A 7 26.54 8.16 -0.93
CA LYS A 7 26.52 6.80 -1.47
C LYS A 7 25.66 6.80 -2.75
N ALA A 8 26.04 5.99 -3.73
CA ALA A 8 25.29 5.85 -4.97
C ALA A 8 25.28 4.38 -5.42
N LEU A 9 24.15 3.92 -5.95
CA LEU A 9 23.93 2.56 -6.44
C LEU A 9 23.87 2.59 -7.97
N CYS A 10 24.70 1.79 -8.66
CA CYS A 10 24.62 1.67 -10.11
C CYS A 10 23.29 1.02 -10.52
N CYS A 11 22.49 1.69 -11.36
CA CYS A 11 21.19 1.16 -11.82
C CYS A 11 21.32 -0.01 -12.80
N THR A 12 22.53 -0.32 -13.27
CA THR A 12 22.78 -1.42 -14.21
C THR A 12 23.27 -2.69 -13.52
N CYS A 13 24.25 -2.58 -12.62
CA CYS A 13 24.88 -3.74 -11.97
C CYS A 13 24.69 -3.82 -10.46
N GLY A 14 24.05 -2.82 -9.83
CA GLY A 14 23.84 -2.81 -8.38
C GLY A 14 25.10 -2.53 -7.54
N SER A 15 26.25 -2.20 -8.14
CA SER A 15 27.45 -1.87 -7.36
C SER A 15 27.25 -0.57 -6.56
N VAL A 16 27.48 -0.61 -5.25
CA VAL A 16 27.47 0.58 -4.39
C VAL A 16 28.83 1.27 -4.45
N ARG A 17 28.81 2.60 -4.53
CA ARG A 17 30.00 3.45 -4.54
C ARG A 17 29.78 4.71 -3.73
N THR A 18 30.85 5.48 -3.56
CA THR A 18 30.75 6.83 -3.02
C THR A 18 31.07 7.88 -4.09
N CYS A 19 30.43 9.04 -4.00
CA CYS A 19 30.71 10.20 -4.83
C CYS A 19 30.50 11.49 -4.04
N ARG A 20 31.20 12.58 -4.41
CA ARG A 20 30.93 13.92 -3.86
C ARG A 20 29.91 14.69 -4.69
N ARG A 21 30.01 14.59 -6.02
CA ARG A 21 29.12 15.28 -6.96
C ARG A 21 28.92 14.41 -8.20
N PRO A 22 27.71 13.85 -8.40
CA PRO A 22 27.41 13.16 -9.65
C PRO A 22 27.26 14.15 -10.80
N ARG A 23 27.56 13.72 -12.03
CA ARG A 23 27.28 14.52 -13.23
C ARG A 23 25.78 14.41 -13.55
N ASN A 24 25.23 15.41 -14.24
CA ASN A 24 23.82 15.43 -14.65
C ASN A 24 22.86 15.06 -13.50
N HIS A 25 23.14 15.58 -12.30
CA HIS A 25 22.34 15.30 -11.11
C HIS A 25 20.89 15.71 -11.35
N ARG A 26 19.97 14.78 -11.13
CA ARG A 26 18.53 14.99 -11.20
C ARG A 26 17.99 14.79 -9.80
N SER A 27 17.56 15.89 -9.19
CA SER A 27 16.87 15.87 -7.91
C SER A 27 15.55 15.12 -8.04
N GLU A 28 15.17 14.40 -6.99
CA GLU A 28 13.83 13.85 -6.89
C GLU A 28 12.78 14.99 -6.90
N ASN A 29 11.60 14.70 -7.43
CA ASN A 29 10.47 15.64 -7.36
C ASN A 29 9.79 15.53 -5.97
N TYR A 30 10.46 16.07 -4.96
CA TYR A 30 10.03 16.01 -3.57
C TYR A 30 8.61 16.55 -3.39
N TRP A 31 7.73 15.72 -2.83
CA TRP A 31 6.29 15.98 -2.67
C TRP A 31 5.58 16.45 -3.93
N LEU A 32 6.12 16.12 -5.10
CA LEU A 32 5.58 16.55 -6.39
C LEU A 32 5.41 18.07 -6.51
N ALA A 33 6.37 18.82 -5.94
CA ALA A 33 6.43 20.28 -6.08
C ALA A 33 6.57 20.75 -7.54
N GLY A 34 7.11 19.89 -8.41
CA GLY A 34 7.12 20.06 -9.87
C GLY A 34 6.11 19.16 -10.60
N PRO A 35 6.00 19.28 -11.93
CA PRO A 35 5.07 18.47 -12.71
C PRO A 35 5.25 16.97 -12.49
N ILE A 36 4.16 16.26 -12.23
CA ILE A 36 4.15 14.81 -12.16
C ILE A 36 4.43 14.30 -13.59
N ASN A 37 5.61 13.70 -13.81
CA ASN A 37 6.05 13.14 -15.09
C ASN A 37 6.14 11.59 -14.98
N ARG A 38 6.87 10.91 -15.87
CA ARG A 38 7.07 9.43 -15.80
C ARG A 38 8.37 9.03 -15.09
N ASP A 39 9.29 9.99 -14.89
CA ASP A 39 10.66 9.77 -14.41
C ASP A 39 10.87 10.29 -12.97
N TRP A 40 9.81 10.45 -12.18
CA TRP A 40 9.87 11.05 -10.84
C TRP A 40 10.52 10.14 -9.78
N HIS A 41 11.13 9.02 -10.20
CA HIS A 41 11.66 8.03 -9.30
C HIS A 41 13.15 8.24 -9.10
N ARG A 42 13.48 8.60 -7.86
CA ARG A 42 14.82 8.56 -7.27
C ARG A 42 15.67 9.76 -7.68
N GLU A 43 16.34 10.29 -6.67
CA GLU A 43 17.46 11.18 -6.89
C GLU A 43 18.56 10.41 -7.64
N THR A 44 18.96 10.89 -8.81
CA THR A 44 19.88 10.18 -9.69
C THR A 44 21.01 11.06 -10.20
N GLY A 45 22.08 10.42 -10.67
CA GLY A 45 23.10 11.09 -11.45
C GLY A 45 24.08 10.13 -12.10
N ASP A 46 24.90 10.68 -13.00
CA ASP A 46 25.79 9.89 -13.84
C ASP A 46 27.18 9.78 -13.22
N LEU A 47 27.70 8.55 -13.17
CA LEU A 47 29.02 8.24 -12.67
C LEU A 47 29.68 7.13 -13.50
N LYS A 48 31.01 7.13 -13.64
CA LYS A 48 31.74 6.03 -14.31
C LYS A 48 31.77 4.80 -13.40
N CYS A 49 30.97 3.78 -13.66
CA CYS A 49 30.91 2.54 -12.87
C CYS A 49 32.17 1.71 -13.12
N GLN A 50 32.82 1.23 -12.05
CA GLN A 50 34.02 0.39 -12.17
C GLN A 50 33.66 -1.00 -12.72
N GLU A 51 32.59 -1.62 -12.20
CA GLU A 51 32.11 -2.93 -12.65
C GLU A 51 31.60 -2.90 -14.10
N CYS A 52 30.85 -1.87 -14.50
CA CYS A 52 30.36 -1.76 -15.89
C CYS A 52 31.40 -1.21 -16.88
N GLY A 53 32.53 -0.66 -16.40
CA GLY A 53 33.55 -0.02 -17.24
C GLY A 53 33.14 1.27 -17.96
N ARG A 54 31.87 1.71 -17.87
CA ARG A 54 31.30 2.86 -18.58
C ARG A 54 30.56 3.83 -17.66
N VAL A 55 30.20 5.00 -18.19
CA VAL A 55 29.31 5.94 -17.49
C VAL A 55 27.90 5.34 -17.46
N THR A 56 27.34 5.22 -16.27
CA THR A 56 25.98 4.72 -16.05
C THR A 56 25.23 5.65 -15.08
N THR A 57 23.90 5.58 -15.12
CA THR A 57 23.04 6.26 -14.16
C THR A 57 23.10 5.52 -12.81
N HIS A 58 23.19 6.29 -11.74
CA HIS A 58 23.22 5.79 -10.38
C HIS A 58 22.10 6.45 -9.56
N ALA A 59 21.44 5.66 -8.71
CA ALA A 59 20.54 6.15 -7.68
C ALA A 59 21.35 6.66 -6.49
N ILE A 60 21.12 7.91 -6.09
CA ILE A 60 21.77 8.53 -4.94
C ILE A 60 21.07 8.04 -3.68
N ILE A 61 21.86 7.55 -2.73
CA ILE A 61 21.38 7.06 -1.44
C ILE A 61 21.64 8.16 -0.42
N LEU A 62 20.55 8.74 0.07
CA LEU A 62 20.59 9.74 1.13
C LEU A 62 21.13 9.13 2.44
N PRO A 63 21.84 9.91 3.27
CA PRO A 63 22.46 9.42 4.49
C PRO A 63 21.41 8.97 5.52
N GLU A 64 21.86 8.17 6.49
CA GLU A 64 21.01 7.77 7.61
C GLU A 64 20.58 9.00 8.42
N GLY A 65 19.30 9.03 8.82
CA GLY A 65 18.71 10.18 9.52
C GLY A 65 18.21 11.31 8.61
N ASP A 66 18.46 11.24 7.29
CA ASP A 66 17.82 12.18 6.36
C ASP A 66 16.31 11.95 6.31
N ARG A 67 15.53 13.03 6.49
CA ARG A 67 14.06 12.98 6.49
C ARG A 67 13.46 12.51 5.17
N PHE A 68 14.23 12.57 4.08
CA PHE A 68 13.80 12.17 2.74
C PHE A 68 14.43 10.84 2.29
N ARG A 69 15.17 10.15 3.15
CA ARG A 69 15.88 8.91 2.81
C ARG A 69 15.00 7.90 2.07
N ASP A 70 13.79 7.69 2.56
CA ASP A 70 12.83 6.73 2.02
C ASP A 70 11.68 7.42 1.27
N HIS A 71 11.88 8.67 0.84
CA HIS A 71 10.84 9.46 0.18
C HIS A 71 10.38 8.79 -1.13
N ALA A 72 11.31 8.25 -1.92
CA ALA A 72 10.98 7.55 -3.16
C ALA A 72 10.10 6.30 -2.91
N GLU A 73 10.44 5.49 -1.90
CA GLU A 73 9.68 4.31 -1.48
C GLU A 73 8.30 4.69 -0.94
N MET A 74 8.22 5.76 -0.16
CA MET A 74 6.96 6.31 0.33
C MET A 74 6.09 6.80 -0.82
N MET A 75 6.63 7.58 -1.77
CA MET A 75 5.89 8.06 -2.92
C MET A 75 5.44 6.91 -3.84
N GLN A 76 6.23 5.84 -3.96
CA GLN A 76 5.80 4.62 -4.62
C GLN A 76 4.56 4.02 -3.94
N ARG A 77 4.51 3.97 -2.60
CA ARG A 77 3.33 3.48 -1.88
C ARG A 77 2.10 4.35 -2.12
N VAL A 78 2.26 5.67 -2.15
CA VAL A 78 1.18 6.62 -2.50
C VAL A 78 0.64 6.31 -3.90
N ALA A 79 1.55 6.17 -4.86
CA ALA A 79 1.22 5.88 -6.24
C ALA A 79 0.63 4.49 -6.48
N THR A 80 0.84 3.53 -5.57
CA THR A 80 0.22 2.21 -5.63
C THR A 80 -0.97 2.04 -4.70
N GLY A 81 -1.52 3.13 -4.15
CA GLY A 81 -2.83 3.12 -3.51
C GLY A 81 -2.88 3.66 -2.07
N ASN A 82 -1.75 4.05 -1.47
CA ASN A 82 -1.81 4.66 -0.13
C ASN A 82 -2.38 6.08 -0.18
N GLY A 83 -3.18 6.41 0.84
CA GLY A 83 -3.42 7.79 1.21
C GLY A 83 -2.17 8.43 1.83
N HIS A 84 -2.04 9.74 1.72
CA HIS A 84 -1.02 10.52 2.41
C HIS A 84 -1.55 11.93 2.65
N GLY A 85 -1.34 12.48 3.85
CA GLY A 85 -1.85 13.81 4.22
C GLY A 85 -1.28 15.00 3.44
N HIS A 86 -0.33 14.77 2.53
CA HIS A 86 0.21 15.80 1.63
C HIS A 86 -0.57 15.91 0.31
N PHE A 87 -1.46 14.96 0.02
CA PHE A 87 -2.22 14.92 -1.22
C PHE A 87 -3.71 14.87 -0.94
N ASN A 88 -4.48 15.63 -1.71
CA ASN A 88 -5.93 15.47 -1.77
C ASN A 88 -6.33 14.29 -2.69
N ALA A 89 -7.62 13.96 -2.73
CA ALA A 89 -8.12 12.82 -3.50
C ALA A 89 -7.79 12.92 -5.01
N GLU A 90 -7.95 14.09 -5.62
CA GLU A 90 -7.66 14.31 -7.04
C GLU A 90 -6.17 14.14 -7.37
N GLN A 91 -5.30 14.68 -6.52
CA GLN A 91 -3.85 14.51 -6.63
C GLN A 91 -3.47 13.04 -6.52
N LEU A 92 -4.06 12.29 -5.57
CA LEU A 92 -3.80 10.86 -5.43
C LEU A 92 -4.18 10.09 -6.70
N VAL A 93 -5.31 10.40 -7.32
CA VAL A 93 -5.74 9.80 -8.60
C VAL A 93 -4.73 10.10 -9.70
N GLU A 94 -4.30 11.35 -9.83
CA GLU A 94 -3.34 11.75 -10.86
C GLU A 94 -1.95 11.11 -10.67
N VAL A 95 -1.48 11.02 -9.43
CA VAL A 95 -0.22 10.35 -9.08
C VAL A 95 -0.25 8.88 -9.48
N ARG A 96 -1.32 8.17 -9.08
CA ARG A 96 -1.52 6.75 -9.44
C ARG A 96 -1.55 6.56 -10.96
N ARG A 97 -2.30 7.41 -11.67
CA ARG A 97 -2.41 7.35 -13.12
C ARG A 97 -1.05 7.50 -13.81
N LYS A 98 -0.28 8.52 -13.47
CA LYS A 98 1.02 8.79 -14.09
C LYS A 98 2.08 7.76 -13.73
N TYR A 99 2.08 7.27 -12.49
CA TYR A 99 2.93 6.16 -12.09
C TYR A 99 2.70 4.91 -12.94
N ASN A 100 1.44 4.53 -13.10
CA ASN A 100 1.06 3.34 -13.84
C ASN A 100 1.38 3.45 -15.34
N GLN A 101 1.42 4.66 -15.91
CA GLN A 101 1.84 4.89 -17.30
C GLN A 101 3.35 4.77 -17.52
N GLY A 102 4.17 4.92 -16.47
CA GLY A 102 5.63 4.92 -16.58
C GLY A 102 6.28 3.55 -16.41
N GLN A 103 5.56 2.54 -15.89
CA GLN A 103 6.15 1.25 -15.52
C GLN A 103 5.72 0.10 -16.42
N LEU A 104 6.73 -0.59 -16.98
CA LEU A 104 6.58 -1.97 -17.44
C LEU A 104 6.29 -2.83 -16.21
N ARG A 105 5.08 -3.37 -16.13
CA ARG A 105 4.72 -4.35 -15.11
C ARG A 105 4.00 -5.49 -15.77
N ASN A 106 4.09 -6.63 -15.09
CA ASN A 106 3.36 -7.83 -15.41
C ASN A 106 1.88 -7.54 -15.77
N PRO A 107 1.48 -7.73 -17.04
CA PRO A 107 0.10 -7.51 -17.48
C PRO A 107 -0.83 -8.63 -17.02
N LYS A 108 -0.30 -9.73 -16.48
CA LYS A 108 -1.02 -10.90 -15.99
C LYS A 108 -1.31 -10.85 -14.48
N LEU A 109 -1.12 -9.70 -13.83
CA LEU A 109 -1.49 -9.53 -12.42
C LEU A 109 -3.00 -9.57 -12.24
N CYS A 110 -3.46 -10.34 -11.26
CA CYS A 110 -4.85 -10.32 -10.81
C CYS A 110 -5.08 -9.10 -9.90
N HIS A 111 -5.73 -8.08 -10.43
CA HIS A 111 -6.06 -6.86 -9.70
C HIS A 111 -7.35 -7.03 -8.90
N LEU A 112 -7.42 -6.41 -7.72
CA LEU A 112 -8.65 -6.30 -6.94
C LEU A 112 -9.29 -4.93 -7.21
N TRP A 113 -10.62 -4.87 -7.19
CA TRP A 113 -11.41 -3.65 -7.31
C TRP A 113 -12.67 -3.81 -6.45
N TYR A 114 -13.25 -2.69 -6.03
CA TYR A 114 -14.54 -2.70 -5.32
C TYR A 114 -15.66 -3.07 -6.28
N GLY A 115 -16.55 -3.97 -5.85
CA GLY A 115 -17.69 -4.39 -6.67
C GLY A 115 -18.64 -3.23 -7.02
N SER A 116 -18.84 -2.31 -6.08
CA SER A 116 -19.63 -1.09 -6.25
C SER A 116 -19.10 -0.21 -7.38
N ASP A 117 -17.81 0.13 -7.35
CA ASP A 117 -17.17 0.98 -8.36
C ASP A 117 -17.25 0.34 -9.75
N ALA A 118 -17.02 -0.98 -9.83
CA ALA A 118 -17.11 -1.70 -11.09
C ALA A 118 -18.54 -1.73 -11.64
N GLN A 119 -19.54 -1.89 -10.76
CA GLN A 119 -20.94 -1.87 -11.17
C GLN A 119 -21.35 -0.48 -11.64
N GLU A 120 -20.95 0.58 -10.93
CA GLU A 120 -21.20 1.96 -11.35
C GLU A 120 -20.59 2.24 -12.73
N ASP A 121 -19.33 1.83 -12.95
CA ASP A 121 -18.68 1.94 -14.24
C ASP A 121 -19.45 1.18 -15.33
N TRP A 122 -19.87 -0.06 -15.05
CA TRP A 122 -20.63 -0.89 -15.98
C TRP A 122 -21.98 -0.27 -16.38
N ASP A 123 -22.75 0.19 -15.39
CA ASP A 123 -24.06 0.81 -15.57
C ASP A 123 -23.95 2.14 -16.33
N ALA A 124 -22.87 2.89 -16.11
CA ALA A 124 -22.53 4.08 -16.87
C ALA A 124 -22.02 3.79 -18.30
N GLY A 125 -22.00 2.53 -18.72
CA GLY A 125 -21.52 2.10 -20.04
C GLY A 125 -19.99 2.08 -20.17
N ARG A 126 -19.26 2.37 -19.10
CA ARG A 126 -17.80 2.22 -19.06
C ARG A 126 -17.49 0.72 -18.97
N ARG A 127 -16.55 0.26 -19.79
CA ARG A 127 -16.10 -1.15 -19.84
C ARG A 127 -14.72 -1.32 -19.22
N GLU A 128 -14.33 -0.37 -18.39
CA GLU A 128 -13.09 -0.36 -17.63
C GLU A 128 -13.40 0.17 -16.24
N THR A 129 -12.82 -0.46 -15.22
CA THR A 129 -12.86 0.03 -13.84
C THR A 129 -11.46 0.28 -13.29
N THR A 130 -11.39 0.94 -12.13
CA THR A 130 -10.13 1.25 -11.46
C THR A 130 -9.89 0.24 -10.33
N SER A 131 -8.76 -0.45 -10.38
CA SER A 131 -8.33 -1.34 -9.29
C SER A 131 -7.87 -0.58 -8.06
N LEU A 132 -7.76 -1.27 -6.92
CA LEU A 132 -7.26 -0.72 -5.66
C LEU A 132 -5.86 -0.10 -5.79
N CYS A 133 -5.00 -0.64 -6.65
CA CYS A 133 -3.68 -0.07 -6.94
C CYS A 133 -3.70 1.05 -8.01
N GLY A 134 -4.87 1.48 -8.45
CA GLY A 134 -5.08 2.59 -9.40
C GLY A 134 -4.90 2.22 -10.89
N ARG A 135 -4.90 0.93 -11.25
CA ARG A 135 -4.81 0.50 -12.66
C ARG A 135 -6.20 0.39 -13.28
N LYS A 136 -6.26 0.59 -14.60
CA LYS A 136 -7.48 0.32 -15.36
C LYS A 136 -7.56 -1.17 -15.69
N VAL A 137 -8.68 -1.78 -15.37
CA VAL A 137 -8.99 -3.19 -15.62
C VAL A 137 -10.19 -3.25 -16.54
N LYS A 138 -10.10 -4.04 -17.62
CA LYS A 138 -11.20 -4.23 -18.56
C LYS A 138 -12.28 -5.13 -17.94
N LEU A 139 -13.53 -4.68 -18.03
CA LEU A 139 -14.70 -5.44 -17.64
C LEU A 139 -15.23 -6.19 -18.86
N HIS A 140 -15.10 -7.51 -18.86
CA HIS A 140 -15.56 -8.37 -19.97
C HIS A 140 -17.02 -8.84 -19.82
N ARG A 141 -17.63 -8.60 -18.66
CA ARG A 141 -18.95 -9.07 -18.26
C ARG A 141 -19.50 -8.18 -17.15
N ASP A 142 -20.80 -8.30 -16.93
CA ASP A 142 -21.50 -7.62 -15.85
C ASP A 142 -20.89 -8.00 -14.49
N PRO A 143 -20.36 -7.04 -13.71
CA PRO A 143 -19.77 -7.31 -12.41
C PRO A 143 -20.75 -7.97 -11.42
N SER A 144 -22.04 -7.65 -11.47
CA SER A 144 -23.08 -8.24 -10.61
C SER A 144 -23.33 -9.72 -10.86
N SER A 145 -22.95 -10.23 -12.04
CA SER A 145 -23.19 -11.63 -12.44
C SER A 145 -22.18 -12.62 -11.83
N TYR A 146 -21.12 -12.11 -11.21
CA TYR A 146 -20.18 -12.89 -10.40
C TYR A 146 -20.36 -12.54 -8.92
N GLY A 147 -20.26 -13.53 -8.03
CA GLY A 147 -20.00 -13.26 -6.61
C GLY A 147 -18.80 -12.30 -6.50
N PRO A 148 -18.82 -11.36 -5.54
CA PRO A 148 -18.01 -10.15 -5.57
C PRO A 148 -16.55 -10.49 -5.87
N SER A 149 -15.93 -9.74 -6.79
CA SER A 149 -14.47 -9.62 -6.76
C SER A 149 -14.12 -9.28 -5.32
N ARG A 150 -13.27 -10.10 -4.69
CA ARG A 150 -13.06 -10.32 -3.24
C ARG A 150 -12.89 -9.08 -2.31
N ALA A 151 -13.09 -7.87 -2.79
CA ALA A 151 -13.15 -6.65 -2.01
C ALA A 151 -14.62 -6.15 -1.95
N ASP A 152 -15.39 -6.68 -1.01
CA ASP A 152 -16.62 -6.04 -0.54
C ASP A 152 -16.24 -5.18 0.66
N GLU A 153 -16.63 -3.90 0.73
CA GLU A 153 -16.27 -3.03 1.86
C GLU A 153 -16.71 -3.60 3.23
N SER A 154 -17.69 -4.50 3.24
CA SER A 154 -18.19 -5.22 4.41
C SER A 154 -17.47 -6.53 4.74
N ASP A 155 -16.60 -7.02 3.84
CA ASP A 155 -15.80 -8.22 4.07
C ASP A 155 -14.58 -7.89 4.93
N ASP A 156 -14.60 -8.33 6.19
CA ASP A 156 -13.53 -8.12 7.18
C ASP A 156 -12.44 -9.22 7.16
N SER A 157 -12.51 -10.13 6.18
CA SER A 157 -11.62 -11.27 6.07
C SER A 157 -10.29 -10.92 5.42
N GLN A 158 -9.21 -11.46 5.99
CA GLN A 158 -7.91 -11.38 5.37
C GLN A 158 -7.89 -12.29 4.15
N ILE A 159 -7.59 -11.72 2.99
CA ILE A 159 -7.29 -12.51 1.80
C ILE A 159 -5.91 -13.16 2.01
N ALA A 160 -5.89 -14.47 2.15
CA ALA A 160 -4.66 -15.25 2.11
C ALA A 160 -4.07 -15.16 0.69
N PRO A 161 -2.76 -14.89 0.54
CA PRO A 161 -2.12 -14.90 -0.77
C PRO A 161 -2.36 -16.23 -1.47
N GLN A 162 -2.75 -16.19 -2.74
CA GLN A 162 -2.82 -17.42 -3.54
C GLN A 162 -1.42 -17.96 -3.84
N GLU A 163 -1.31 -19.29 -3.95
CA GLU A 163 -0.10 -19.92 -4.45
C GLU A 163 0.21 -19.38 -5.86
N VAL A 164 1.45 -18.94 -6.04
CA VAL A 164 1.95 -18.50 -7.35
C VAL A 164 1.93 -19.71 -8.28
N ARG A 165 1.34 -19.55 -9.46
CA ARG A 165 1.38 -20.61 -10.47
C ARG A 165 2.72 -20.54 -11.18
N ASP A 166 3.39 -21.68 -11.32
CA ASP A 166 4.68 -21.80 -12.03
C ASP A 166 4.57 -21.58 -13.56
N GLN A 167 3.40 -21.21 -14.07
CA GLN A 167 3.18 -21.01 -15.49
C GLN A 167 3.59 -19.60 -15.92
N GLU A 168 4.60 -19.53 -16.78
CA GLU A 168 5.09 -18.32 -17.42
C GLU A 168 4.42 -18.09 -18.78
N TYR A 169 4.14 -16.83 -19.06
CA TYR A 169 3.55 -16.34 -20.29
C TYR A 169 4.50 -15.33 -20.91
N GLU A 170 5.01 -15.63 -22.09
CA GLU A 170 5.78 -14.67 -22.86
C GLU A 170 4.85 -13.60 -23.44
N ASP A 171 5.21 -12.34 -23.25
CA ASP A 171 4.56 -11.20 -23.88
C ASP A 171 5.17 -10.98 -25.27
N PRO A 172 4.43 -11.20 -26.37
CA PRO A 172 4.95 -11.08 -27.73
C PRO A 172 5.43 -9.67 -28.08
N GLU A 173 4.92 -8.64 -27.40
CA GLU A 173 5.28 -7.24 -27.70
C GLU A 173 6.59 -6.83 -27.02
N THR A 174 6.89 -7.38 -25.85
CA THR A 174 8.06 -6.98 -25.05
C THR A 174 9.16 -8.05 -24.99
N GLY A 175 8.86 -9.30 -25.35
CA GLY A 175 9.75 -10.45 -25.19
C GLY A 175 10.02 -10.81 -23.72
N LEU A 176 9.21 -10.30 -22.79
CA LEU A 176 9.33 -10.56 -21.37
C LEU A 176 8.40 -11.70 -20.95
N SER A 177 8.89 -12.59 -20.08
CA SER A 177 8.08 -13.65 -19.47
C SER A 177 7.43 -13.15 -18.18
N TRP A 178 6.14 -13.45 -18.04
CA TRP A 178 5.31 -13.02 -16.93
C TRP A 178 4.56 -14.18 -16.31
N GLN A 179 4.55 -14.25 -14.98
CA GLN A 179 3.76 -15.25 -14.26
C GLN A 179 2.38 -14.72 -13.90
N TRP A 180 1.38 -15.60 -13.84
CA TRP A 180 0.11 -15.21 -13.26
C TRP A 180 0.22 -15.18 -11.72
N MET A 181 -0.11 -14.04 -11.11
CA MET A 181 -0.09 -13.88 -9.65
C MET A 181 -1.04 -12.76 -9.19
N GLU A 182 -1.37 -12.75 -7.91
CA GLU A 182 -2.14 -11.65 -7.31
C GLU A 182 -1.35 -10.34 -7.31
N CYS A 183 -2.04 -9.22 -7.54
CA CYS A 183 -1.42 -7.91 -7.45
C CYS A 183 -1.08 -7.58 -6.00
N VAL A 184 0.20 -7.67 -5.65
CA VAL A 184 0.73 -7.38 -4.31
C VAL A 184 0.33 -5.99 -3.81
N ASP A 185 0.28 -4.99 -4.69
CA ASP A 185 -0.18 -3.64 -4.32
C ASP A 185 -1.67 -3.61 -3.98
N CYS A 186 -2.52 -4.34 -4.71
CA CYS A 186 -3.95 -4.44 -4.38
C CYS A 186 -4.16 -5.16 -3.04
N LEU A 187 -3.46 -6.26 -2.80
CA LEU A 187 -3.51 -6.98 -1.51
C LEU A 187 -3.07 -6.07 -0.36
N ARG A 188 -1.99 -5.32 -0.55
CA ARG A 188 -1.48 -4.37 0.43
C ARG A 188 -2.51 -3.28 0.75
N VAL A 189 -3.15 -2.70 -0.27
CA VAL A 189 -4.20 -1.68 -0.07
C VAL A 189 -5.39 -2.28 0.69
N TRP A 190 -5.84 -3.47 0.29
CA TRP A 190 -6.91 -4.21 0.96
C TRP A 190 -6.61 -4.46 2.44
N HIS A 191 -5.43 -5.00 2.76
CA HIS A 191 -5.06 -5.29 4.15
C HIS A 191 -4.88 -4.02 5.00
N LEU A 192 -4.45 -2.90 4.40
CA LEU A 192 -4.40 -1.61 5.11
C LEU A 192 -5.81 -1.10 5.43
N GLU A 193 -6.76 -1.29 4.52
CA GLU A 193 -8.15 -0.93 4.74
C GLU A 193 -8.79 -1.78 5.84
N LEU A 194 -8.58 -3.10 5.84
CA LEU A 194 -8.98 -3.97 6.95
C LEU A 194 -8.38 -3.52 8.29
N LEU A 195 -7.10 -3.15 8.31
CA LEU A 195 -6.47 -2.64 9.52
C LEU A 195 -7.10 -1.32 9.98
N ARG A 196 -7.50 -0.43 9.07
CA ARG A 196 -8.22 0.80 9.39
C ARG A 196 -9.57 0.49 10.03
N GLN A 197 -10.38 -0.34 9.37
CA GLN A 197 -11.70 -0.75 9.88
C GLN A 197 -11.60 -1.39 11.27
N ARG A 198 -10.63 -2.30 11.48
CA ARG A 198 -10.39 -2.94 12.78
C ARG A 198 -10.00 -1.92 13.86
N ARG A 199 -9.18 -0.92 13.52
CA ARG A 199 -8.84 0.17 14.45
C ARG A 199 -10.06 1.02 14.81
N GLU A 200 -10.96 1.28 13.85
CA GLU A 200 -12.19 2.03 14.10
C GLU A 200 -13.17 1.28 15.01
N VAL A 201 -13.24 -0.05 14.89
CA VAL A 201 -14.02 -0.89 15.81
C VAL A 201 -13.38 -0.98 17.20
N LEU A 202 -12.05 -1.04 17.27
CA LEU A 202 -11.32 -1.17 18.53
C LEU A 202 -11.29 0.13 19.34
N LEU A 203 -11.24 1.29 18.67
CA LEU A 203 -11.07 2.59 19.32
C LEU A 203 -12.16 2.89 20.35
N PRO A 204 -13.48 2.75 20.07
CA PRO A 204 -14.53 2.96 21.06
C PRO A 204 -14.41 2.01 22.26
N LYS A 205 -14.02 0.74 22.03
CA LYS A 205 -13.84 -0.25 23.10
C LYS A 205 -12.69 0.13 24.02
N LEU A 206 -11.57 0.58 23.46
CA LEU A 206 -10.43 1.09 24.24
C LEU A 206 -10.79 2.37 25.00
N THR A 207 -11.52 3.29 24.37
CA THR A 207 -11.97 4.52 25.02
C THR A 207 -12.88 4.21 26.21
N GLN A 208 -13.84 3.30 26.06
CA GLN A 208 -14.71 2.90 27.16
C GLN A 208 -13.90 2.28 28.31
N PHE A 209 -13.00 1.35 27.99
CA PHE A 209 -12.12 0.73 28.99
C PHE A 209 -11.29 1.77 29.77
N LEU A 210 -10.78 2.80 29.08
CA LEU A 210 -10.03 3.88 29.73
C LEU A 210 -10.91 4.76 30.61
N VAL A 211 -12.15 5.04 30.21
CA VAL A 211 -13.11 5.78 31.04
C VAL A 211 -13.39 5.02 32.33
N ASP A 212 -13.72 3.73 32.23
CA ASP A 212 -14.00 2.87 33.39
C ASP A 212 -12.79 2.84 34.35
N LEU A 213 -11.57 2.73 33.79
CA LEU A 213 -10.31 2.73 34.56
C LEU A 213 -10.06 4.05 35.30
N ILE A 214 -10.43 5.19 34.70
CA ILE A 214 -10.26 6.52 35.30
C ILE A 214 -11.31 6.76 36.40
N GLU A 215 -12.55 6.34 36.18
CA GLU A 215 -13.62 6.41 37.18
C GLU A 215 -13.26 5.59 38.44
N ASP A 216 -12.74 4.38 38.25
CA ASP A 216 -12.27 3.53 39.35
C ASP A 216 -11.10 4.16 40.13
N LYS A 217 -10.20 4.87 39.45
CA LYS A 217 -9.07 5.56 40.10
C LYS A 217 -9.52 6.76 40.94
N ASN A 218 -10.54 7.49 40.51
CA ASN A 218 -11.06 8.67 41.21
C ASN A 218 -11.99 8.28 42.40
N GLY A 219 -12.46 7.03 42.46
CA GLY A 219 -13.32 6.48 43.51
C GLY A 219 -12.62 6.03 44.82
N GLY A 220 -11.30 6.23 44.95
CA GLY A 220 -10.58 6.08 46.22
C GLY A 220 -10.10 4.68 46.61
N TYR A 221 -10.41 3.63 45.86
CA TYR A 221 -9.79 2.29 45.94
C TYR A 221 -10.04 1.62 44.58
N PRO A 222 -9.05 0.92 43.96
CA PRO A 222 -9.37 0.19 42.74
C PRO A 222 -10.38 -0.89 43.12
N LYS A 223 -11.64 -0.74 42.69
CA LYS A 223 -12.53 -1.90 42.60
C LYS A 223 -11.75 -2.90 41.75
N ARG A 224 -11.55 -4.09 42.28
CA ARG A 224 -10.84 -5.17 41.57
C ARG A 224 -11.37 -5.18 40.15
N PHE A 225 -10.52 -4.91 39.15
CA PHE A 225 -10.91 -5.14 37.76
C PHE A 225 -11.54 -6.52 37.71
N GLU A 226 -12.82 -6.58 37.37
CA GLU A 226 -13.49 -7.86 37.29
C GLU A 226 -12.74 -8.64 36.20
N LEU A 227 -12.00 -9.68 36.63
CA LEU A 227 -11.32 -10.62 35.75
C LEU A 227 -12.19 -11.04 34.56
N PRO A 228 -13.52 -11.22 34.70
CA PRO A 228 -14.42 -11.42 33.57
C PRO A 228 -14.38 -10.34 32.48
N ILE A 229 -14.27 -9.04 32.84
CA ILE A 229 -14.21 -7.93 31.88
C ILE A 229 -12.87 -7.96 31.14
N VAL A 230 -11.76 -8.17 31.86
CA VAL A 230 -10.43 -8.28 31.24
C VAL A 230 -10.34 -9.50 30.34
N ASN A 231 -10.87 -10.64 30.79
CA ASN A 231 -10.92 -11.87 29.99
C ASN A 231 -11.83 -11.70 28.76
N GLY A 232 -12.96 -11.00 28.89
CA GLY A 232 -13.83 -10.68 27.75
C GLY A 232 -13.16 -9.75 26.73
N LEU A 233 -12.29 -8.83 27.17
CA LEU A 233 -11.48 -7.97 26.30
C LEU A 233 -10.38 -8.76 25.58
N ILE A 234 -9.72 -9.69 26.29
CA ILE A 234 -8.76 -10.63 25.71
C ILE A 234 -9.45 -11.50 24.67
N GLU A 235 -10.61 -12.08 25.00
CA GLU A 235 -11.36 -12.97 24.10
C GLU A 235 -11.90 -12.21 22.87
N ALA A 236 -12.33 -10.95 23.04
CA ALA A 236 -12.73 -10.09 21.92
C ALA A 236 -11.53 -9.76 21.01
N LEU A 237 -10.35 -9.53 21.57
CA LEU A 237 -9.11 -9.33 20.81
C LEU A 237 -8.69 -10.61 20.10
N GLU A 238 -8.74 -11.76 20.77
CA GLU A 238 -8.41 -13.07 20.19
C GLU A 238 -9.36 -13.45 19.05
N ASN A 239 -10.67 -13.20 19.19
CA ASN A 239 -11.64 -13.43 18.13
C ASN A 239 -11.44 -12.49 16.93
N ALA A 240 -11.11 -11.22 17.19
CA ALA A 240 -10.74 -10.27 16.13
C ALA A 240 -9.43 -10.67 15.42
N TYR A 241 -8.47 -11.27 16.12
CA TYR A 241 -7.25 -11.81 15.53
C TYR A 241 -7.51 -13.11 14.74
N ALA A 242 -8.44 -13.95 15.19
CA ALA A 242 -8.79 -15.22 14.56
C ALA A 242 -9.74 -15.10 13.34
N GLY A 243 -10.15 -13.87 12.97
CA GLY A 243 -11.09 -13.64 11.86
C GLY A 243 -12.49 -14.19 12.13
N ARG A 244 -12.87 -14.37 13.41
CA ARG A 244 -14.21 -14.82 13.80
C ARG A 244 -15.02 -13.58 14.18
N SER A 245 -15.87 -13.13 13.26
CA SER A 245 -16.84 -12.07 13.55
C SER A 245 -17.65 -12.44 14.80
N ALA A 246 -17.70 -11.52 15.76
CA ALA A 246 -18.25 -11.79 17.09
C ALA A 246 -19.72 -12.25 16.99
N VAL A 247 -19.97 -13.48 17.45
CA VAL A 247 -21.31 -14.01 17.65
C VAL A 247 -22.05 -13.07 18.60
N LYS A 248 -23.25 -12.65 18.17
CA LYS A 248 -24.21 -11.81 18.92
C LYS A 248 -24.21 -12.16 20.40
N ALA A 249 -23.80 -11.22 21.24
CA ALA A 249 -24.07 -11.27 22.67
C ALA A 249 -25.59 -11.29 22.85
N LYS A 250 -26.13 -12.46 23.21
CA LYS A 250 -27.54 -12.58 23.62
C LYS A 250 -27.70 -11.90 24.96
N ASP A 251 -28.84 -11.22 25.10
CA ASP A 251 -29.35 -10.59 26.30
C ASP A 251 -29.13 -11.45 27.55
N ALA A 252 -28.40 -10.89 28.52
CA ALA A 252 -28.41 -11.33 29.90
C ALA A 252 -29.13 -10.28 30.74
N THR A 253 -30.45 -10.16 30.54
CA THR A 253 -31.37 -9.65 31.56
C THR A 253 -32.31 -10.78 31.96
N ARG A 254 -31.92 -11.51 33.01
CA ARG A 254 -32.86 -12.08 33.98
C ARG A 254 -32.14 -12.45 35.27
#